data_AF-A0A2D4NUV5-F1
#
_entry.id   AF-A0A2D4NUV5-F1
#
_cell.length_a   1.000
_cell.length_b   1.000
_cell.length_c   1.000
_cell.angle_alpha   90.00
_cell.angle_beta   90.00
_cell.angle_gamma   90.00
#
_symmetry.space_group_name_H-M   'P 1'
#
loop_
_entity.id
_entity.type
_entity.pdbx_description
1 polymer ?
#
loop_
_entity_poly.entity_id
_entity_poly.type
_entity_poly.pdbx_seq_one_letter_code
_entity_poly.pdbx_strand_id
1 'polypeptide(L)'
;ENSHSRCHPCTKGIPQSYPRQWSSLGSGPSPSSLDKKLFNVGGDLSKALEVPDVDAPVAALQANTDIPGEPEDSLKAEDKKAEQTLQRTHLSAAWAVKASTAASFFNRASLIWLQELQERIPLDDVRSHLHVNKLLAAVEFSADGSLSAARFASKAIG
;
A
#
# COMPACT_ATOMS: atom_id res chain seq x y z
N GLU A 1 -43.65 10.54 4.39
CA GLU A 1 -42.27 10.92 4.76
C GLU A 1 -41.93 10.30 6.12
N ASN A 2 -40.73 9.84 6.46
CA ASN A 2 -39.42 10.39 6.14
C ASN A 2 -38.32 9.31 6.26
N SER A 3 -37.51 9.20 5.20
CA SER A 3 -36.09 8.81 5.14
C SER A 3 -35.57 7.68 6.03
N HIS A 4 -35.50 6.48 5.45
CA HIS A 4 -34.46 5.50 5.79
C HIS A 4 -33.10 6.13 5.47
N SER A 5 -32.37 6.51 6.51
CA SER A 5 -30.97 6.92 6.43
C SER A 5 -30.17 5.81 5.77
N ARG A 6 -29.85 6.00 4.49
CA ARG A 6 -28.84 5.21 3.79
C ARG A 6 -27.56 5.31 4.60
N CYS A 7 -27.17 4.23 5.25
CA CYS A 7 -25.85 4.11 5.83
C CYS A 7 -24.83 4.36 4.70
N HIS A 8 -24.22 5.55 4.70
CA HIS A 8 -22.90 5.73 4.12
C HIS A 8 -21.99 4.64 4.69
N PRO A 9 -21.03 4.09 3.91
CA PRO A 9 -20.05 3.14 4.43
C PRO A 9 -19.45 3.73 5.70
N CYS A 10 -19.73 3.06 6.82
CA CYS A 10 -19.60 3.61 8.15
C CYS A 10 -18.12 3.86 8.44
N THR A 11 -17.70 5.13 8.47
CA THR A 11 -16.31 5.55 8.69
C THR A 11 -15.82 5.34 10.12
N LYS A 12 -16.62 4.76 11.01
CA LYS A 12 -16.35 4.71 12.47
C LYS A 12 -15.06 3.97 12.85
N GLY A 13 -14.48 3.16 11.97
CA GLY A 13 -13.20 2.46 12.18
C GLY A 13 -11.96 3.15 11.61
N ILE A 14 -12.11 4.08 10.66
CA ILE A 14 -10.98 4.65 9.91
C ILE A 14 -10.19 5.71 10.73
N PRO A 15 -10.82 6.65 11.46
CA PRO A 15 -10.08 7.69 12.20
C PRO A 15 -9.29 7.20 13.42
N GLN A 16 -9.63 6.03 13.99
CA GLN A 16 -9.12 5.61 15.30
C GLN A 16 -7.77 4.86 15.26
N SER A 17 -7.28 4.52 14.06
CA SER A 17 -6.02 3.82 13.84
C SER A 17 -4.84 4.78 13.58
N TYR A 18 -5.06 5.92 12.92
CA TYR A 18 -3.99 6.86 12.55
C TYR A 18 -3.22 7.43 13.74
N PRO A 19 -3.84 7.93 14.82
CA PRO A 19 -3.10 8.54 15.92
C PRO A 19 -2.15 7.54 16.60
N ARG A 20 -2.51 6.25 16.63
CA ARG A 20 -1.66 5.18 17.18
C ARG A 20 -0.46 4.89 16.27
N GLN A 21 -0.66 4.82 14.96
CA GLN A 21 0.43 4.60 14.01
C GLN A 21 1.37 5.82 13.93
N TRP A 22 0.83 7.03 13.98
CA TRP A 22 1.64 8.26 13.99
C TRP A 22 2.44 8.45 15.28
N SER A 23 1.98 7.86 16.39
CA SER A 23 2.73 7.86 17.66
C SER A 23 3.92 6.89 17.64
N SER A 24 3.99 5.93 16.70
CA SER A 24 5.04 4.89 16.62
C SER A 24 5.92 5.00 15.37
N LEU A 25 6.30 6.21 14.97
CA LEU A 25 7.14 6.50 13.79
C LEU A 25 8.47 5.71 13.73
N GLY A 26 8.95 5.20 14.87
CA GLY A 26 10.21 4.45 14.98
C GLY A 26 10.11 2.94 14.68
N SER A 27 8.91 2.35 14.68
CA SER A 27 8.72 0.92 14.37
C SER A 27 8.11 0.80 12.98
N GLY A 28 8.97 0.55 11.99
CA GLY A 28 8.49 0.26 10.64
C GLY A 28 7.56 -0.94 10.66
N PRO A 29 6.50 -0.98 9.85
CA PRO A 29 5.64 -2.14 9.77
C PRO A 29 6.50 -3.35 9.36
N SER A 30 6.66 -4.29 10.28
CA SER A 30 7.13 -5.62 9.92
C SER A 30 5.92 -6.38 9.38
N PRO A 31 5.93 -6.76 8.10
CA PRO A 31 4.82 -7.53 7.53
C PRO A 31 4.69 -8.85 8.27
N SER A 32 3.48 -9.16 8.71
CA SER A 32 3.17 -10.46 9.28
C SER A 32 3.32 -11.57 8.22
N SER A 33 3.38 -12.82 8.67
CA SER A 33 3.34 -13.98 7.76
C SER A 33 2.09 -13.95 6.86
N LEU A 34 0.97 -13.46 7.39
CA LEU A 34 -0.27 -13.31 6.65
C LEU A 34 -0.15 -12.25 5.54
N ASP A 35 0.43 -11.09 5.84
CA ASP A 35 0.62 -10.01 4.85
C ASP A 35 1.43 -10.49 3.65
N LYS A 36 2.49 -11.28 3.91
CA LYS A 36 3.33 -11.88 2.86
C LYS A 36 2.56 -12.86 1.97
N LYS A 37 1.59 -13.58 2.54
CA LYS A 37 0.76 -14.54 1.80
C LYS A 37 -0.34 -13.85 1.00
N LEU A 38 -0.96 -12.81 1.56
CA LEU A 38 -2.09 -12.10 0.94
C LEU A 38 -1.67 -11.13 -0.15
N PHE A 39 -0.53 -10.46 0.04
CA PHE A 39 -0.05 -9.41 -0.87
C PHE A 39 1.16 -9.87 -1.68
N ASN A 40 1.14 -11.13 -2.11
CA ASN A 40 2.12 -11.63 -3.06
C ASN A 40 1.87 -10.94 -4.42
N VAL A 41 2.88 -10.24 -4.92
CA VAL A 41 2.84 -9.63 -6.24
C VAL A 41 3.80 -10.35 -7.17
N GLY A 42 3.65 -10.15 -8.49
CA GLY A 42 4.52 -10.75 -9.50
C GLY A 42 6.01 -10.52 -9.23
N GLY A 43 6.86 -11.43 -9.70
CA GLY A 43 8.29 -11.43 -9.40
C GLY A 43 9.00 -10.11 -9.75
N ASP A 44 8.66 -9.51 -10.89
CA ASP A 44 9.27 -8.26 -11.35
C ASP A 44 8.91 -7.07 -10.43
N LEU A 45 7.63 -6.95 -10.05
CA LEU A 45 7.21 -5.92 -9.10
C LEU A 45 7.80 -6.17 -7.71
N SER A 46 7.92 -7.42 -7.29
CA SER A 46 8.55 -7.75 -6.00
C SER A 46 10.01 -7.29 -5.95
N LYS A 47 10.78 -7.55 -7.03
CA LYS A 47 12.18 -7.11 -7.15
C LYS A 47 12.32 -5.59 -7.22
N ALA A 48 11.46 -4.92 -7.98
CA ALA A 48 11.47 -3.46 -8.11
C ALA A 48 11.14 -2.73 -6.78
N LEU A 49 10.60 -3.44 -5.80
CA LEU A 49 10.25 -2.91 -4.47
C LEU A 49 11.22 -3.35 -3.36
N GLU A 50 12.34 -4.00 -3.72
CA GLU A 50 13.43 -4.28 -2.78
C GLU A 50 14.22 -3.00 -2.48
N VAL A 51 14.71 -2.88 -1.24
CA VAL A 51 15.57 -1.75 -0.87
C VAL A 51 16.84 -1.83 -1.73
N PRO A 52 17.19 -0.78 -2.50
CA PRO A 52 18.40 -0.79 -3.29
C PRO A 52 19.62 -0.88 -2.38
N ASP A 53 20.56 -1.76 -2.74
CA ASP A 53 21.85 -1.87 -2.07
C ASP A 53 22.83 -0.83 -2.65
N VAL A 54 23.76 -0.36 -1.84
CA VAL A 54 24.82 0.54 -2.30
C VAL A 54 25.86 -0.28 -3.05
N ASP A 55 26.18 0.11 -4.27
CA ASP A 55 27.20 -0.59 -5.07
C ASP A 55 28.54 -0.66 -4.33
N ALA A 56 29.14 -1.85 -4.28
CA ALA A 56 30.37 -2.11 -3.53
C ALA A 56 31.54 -1.13 -3.83
N PRO A 57 31.78 -0.70 -5.09
CA PRO A 57 32.80 0.32 -5.37
C PRO A 57 32.46 1.70 -4.77
N VAL A 58 31.18 2.07 -4.70
CA VAL A 58 30.72 3.33 -4.10
C VAL A 58 30.90 3.29 -2.58
N ALA A 59 30.52 2.17 -1.95
CA ALA A 59 30.74 1.96 -0.53
C ALA A 59 32.24 1.98 -0.16
N ALA A 60 33.08 1.35 -0.98
CA ALA A 60 34.53 1.36 -0.79
C ALA A 60 35.15 2.75 -0.96
N LEU A 61 34.62 3.59 -1.86
CA LEU A 61 35.10 4.96 -2.05
C LEU A 61 34.81 5.82 -0.80
N GLN A 62 33.60 5.74 -0.23
CA GLN A 62 33.25 6.47 0.98
C GLN A 62 34.17 6.14 2.15
N ALA A 63 34.52 4.86 2.34
CA ALA A 63 35.40 4.42 3.41
C ALA A 63 36.84 4.98 3.32
N ASN A 64 37.29 5.42 2.15
CA ASN A 64 38.64 5.98 1.94
C ASN A 64 38.70 7.51 2.14
N THR A 65 37.55 8.18 2.25
CA THR A 65 37.44 9.64 2.42
C THR A 65 37.28 10.11 3.86
N ASP A 66 37.13 9.21 4.82
CA ASP A 66 37.03 9.55 6.25
C ASP A 66 38.40 10.05 6.77
N ILE A 67 38.48 11.35 7.08
CA ILE A 67 39.69 11.99 7.62
C ILE A 67 39.62 11.95 9.16
N PRO A 68 40.58 11.30 9.86
CA PRO A 68 40.56 11.21 11.32
C PRO A 68 40.78 12.58 11.99
N GLY A 69 39.82 13.06 12.80
CA GLY A 69 40.04 14.19 13.73
C GLY A 69 38.87 15.15 14.02
N GLU A 70 37.75 15.06 13.30
CA GLU A 70 36.56 15.91 13.51
C GLU A 70 35.58 15.28 14.53
N PRO A 71 34.52 15.98 15.02
CA PRO A 71 33.43 15.40 15.82
C PRO A 71 32.53 14.45 14.97
N GLU A 72 33.20 13.49 14.34
CA GLU A 72 32.74 12.58 13.31
C GLU A 72 31.75 11.54 13.87
N ASP A 73 31.88 11.16 15.13
CA ASP A 73 31.05 10.13 15.77
C ASP A 73 29.58 10.53 15.89
N SER A 74 29.29 11.81 16.21
CA SER A 74 27.91 12.30 16.25
C SER A 74 27.29 12.40 14.85
N LEU A 75 28.07 12.82 13.85
CA LEU A 75 27.62 12.94 12.46
C LEU A 75 27.34 11.55 11.86
N LYS A 76 28.23 10.57 12.08
CA LYS A 76 28.03 9.17 11.66
C LYS A 76 26.79 8.52 12.30
N ALA A 77 26.50 8.85 13.55
CA ALA A 77 25.30 8.35 14.22
C ALA A 77 24.02 8.94 13.62
N GLU A 78 24.04 10.22 13.24
CA GLU A 78 22.92 10.89 12.57
C GLU A 78 22.71 10.36 11.14
N ASP A 79 23.78 10.18 10.36
CA ASP A 79 23.72 9.62 9.00
C ASP A 79 23.16 8.20 9.02
N LYS A 80 23.64 7.34 9.93
CA LYS A 80 23.11 5.99 10.11
C LYS A 80 21.63 5.99 10.48
N LYS A 81 21.20 6.95 11.30
CA LYS A 81 19.79 7.10 11.69
C LYS A 81 18.94 7.56 10.49
N ALA A 82 19.47 8.47 9.67
CA ALA A 82 18.80 8.92 8.45
C ALA A 82 18.64 7.77 7.46
N GLU A 83 19.69 7.00 7.21
CA GLU A 83 19.66 5.80 6.35
C GLU A 83 18.61 4.79 6.82
N GLN A 84 18.60 4.44 8.11
CA GLN A 84 17.60 3.54 8.67
C GLN A 84 16.17 4.06 8.50
N THR A 85 15.98 5.37 8.59
CA THR A 85 14.67 6.02 8.38
C THR A 85 14.24 5.93 6.92
N LEU A 86 15.16 6.12 5.98
CA LEU A 86 14.92 5.96 4.55
C LEU A 86 14.56 4.51 4.20
N GLN A 87 15.36 3.54 4.65
CA GLN A 87 15.08 2.11 4.42
C GLN A 87 13.70 1.71 4.97
N ARG A 88 13.35 2.20 6.16
CA ARG A 88 12.04 1.94 6.77
C ARG A 88 10.88 2.56 5.99
N THR A 89 11.06 3.78 5.51
CA THR A 89 10.06 4.47 4.67
C THR A 89 9.87 3.72 3.36
N HIS A 90 10.96 3.33 2.72
CA HIS A 90 10.96 2.50 1.52
C HIS A 90 10.19 1.19 1.73
N LEU A 91 10.51 0.43 2.78
CA LEU A 91 9.82 -0.82 3.10
C LEU A 91 8.33 -0.61 3.34
N SER A 92 7.97 0.45 4.08
CA SER A 92 6.56 0.78 4.36
C SER A 92 5.81 1.09 3.07
N ALA A 93 6.39 1.90 2.21
CA ALA A 93 5.83 2.26 0.92
C ALA A 93 5.73 1.03 -0.01
N ALA A 94 6.76 0.18 -0.04
CA ALA A 94 6.74 -1.07 -0.80
C ALA A 94 5.58 -1.99 -0.39
N TRP A 95 5.33 -2.12 0.92
CA TRP A 95 4.17 -2.88 1.41
C TRP A 95 2.84 -2.25 1.04
N ALA A 96 2.74 -0.91 1.09
CA ALA A 96 1.55 -0.20 0.63
C ALA A 96 1.31 -0.42 -0.88
N VAL A 97 2.36 -0.41 -1.72
CA VAL A 97 2.26 -0.74 -3.15
C VAL A 97 1.76 -2.17 -3.35
N LYS A 98 2.34 -3.15 -2.65
CA LYS A 98 1.95 -4.57 -2.74
C LYS A 98 0.48 -4.77 -2.37
N ALA A 99 0.07 -4.29 -1.21
CA ALA A 99 -1.30 -4.43 -0.73
C ALA A 99 -2.32 -3.74 -1.66
N SER A 100 -2.01 -2.52 -2.10
CA SER A 100 -2.87 -1.75 -2.98
C SER A 100 -3.00 -2.38 -4.38
N THR A 101 -1.91 -2.93 -4.91
CA THR A 101 -1.91 -3.63 -6.20
C THR A 101 -2.74 -4.92 -6.12
N ALA A 102 -2.55 -5.72 -5.07
CA ALA A 102 -3.32 -6.93 -4.83
C ALA A 102 -4.83 -6.61 -4.69
N ALA A 103 -5.18 -5.58 -3.92
CA ALA A 103 -6.56 -5.14 -3.78
C ALA A 103 -7.18 -4.71 -5.12
N SER A 104 -6.44 -3.93 -5.93
CA SER A 104 -6.91 -3.53 -7.27
C SER A 104 -7.15 -4.75 -8.17
N PHE A 105 -6.24 -5.73 -8.15
CA PHE A 105 -6.38 -6.96 -8.92
C PHE A 105 -7.64 -7.75 -8.54
N PHE A 106 -7.87 -8.01 -7.24
CA PHE A 106 -9.05 -8.73 -6.79
C PHE A 106 -10.36 -7.96 -7.02
N ASN A 107 -10.35 -6.63 -6.91
CA ASN A 107 -11.51 -5.81 -7.25
C ASN A 107 -11.83 -5.93 -8.76
N ARG A 108 -10.82 -5.87 -9.64
CA ARG A 108 -11.01 -6.07 -11.09
C ARG A 108 -11.53 -7.48 -11.42
N ALA A 109 -11.01 -8.51 -10.76
CA ALA A 109 -11.53 -9.87 -10.91
C ALA A 109 -13.01 -9.97 -10.45
N SER A 110 -13.34 -9.30 -9.34
CA SER A 110 -14.70 -9.26 -8.81
C SER A 110 -15.67 -8.56 -9.76
N LEU A 111 -15.24 -7.54 -10.52
CA LEU A 111 -16.08 -6.92 -11.56
C LEU A 111 -16.48 -7.92 -12.64
N ILE A 112 -15.54 -8.74 -13.12
CA ILE A 112 -15.81 -9.77 -14.13
C ILE A 112 -16.87 -10.74 -13.61
N TRP A 113 -16.72 -11.24 -12.38
CA TRP A 113 -17.69 -12.14 -11.77
C TRP A 113 -19.06 -11.49 -11.53
N LEU A 114 -19.10 -10.19 -11.21
CA LEU A 114 -20.36 -9.45 -11.06
C LEU A 114 -21.07 -9.23 -12.40
N GLN A 115 -20.33 -9.01 -13.48
CA GLN A 115 -20.89 -8.93 -14.83
C GLN A 115 -21.47 -10.28 -15.27
N GLU A 116 -20.72 -11.37 -15.07
CA GLU A 116 -21.22 -12.73 -15.32
C GLU A 116 -22.47 -13.06 -14.49
N LEU A 117 -22.51 -12.58 -13.24
CA LEU A 117 -23.67 -12.74 -12.37
C LEU A 117 -24.86 -11.93 -12.91
N GLN A 118 -24.64 -10.70 -13.38
CA GLN A 118 -25.67 -9.83 -13.93
C GLN A 118 -26.37 -10.45 -15.14
N GLU A 119 -25.62 -11.08 -16.03
CA GLU A 119 -26.14 -11.76 -17.23
C GLU A 119 -27.08 -12.92 -16.90
N ARG A 120 -26.96 -13.50 -15.69
CA ARG A 120 -27.80 -14.62 -15.22
C ARG A 120 -29.07 -14.17 -14.49
N ILE A 121 -29.21 -12.89 -14.19
CA ILE A 121 -30.39 -12.36 -13.48
C ILE A 121 -31.54 -12.21 -14.47
N PRO A 122 -32.73 -12.76 -14.18
CA PRO A 122 -33.94 -12.54 -14.98
C PRO A 122 -34.20 -11.03 -15.23
N LEU A 123 -34.59 -10.66 -16.45
CA LEU A 123 -34.77 -9.26 -16.83
C LEU A 123 -35.87 -8.54 -16.06
N ASP A 124 -36.84 -9.29 -15.51
CA ASP A 124 -37.94 -8.79 -14.70
C ASP A 124 -37.54 -8.52 -13.23
N ASP A 125 -36.41 -9.06 -12.76
CA ASP A 125 -35.89 -8.79 -11.43
C ASP A 125 -35.09 -7.47 -11.36
N VAL A 126 -35.83 -6.37 -11.50
CA VAL A 126 -35.31 -4.99 -11.46
C VAL A 126 -34.53 -4.71 -10.17
N ARG A 127 -34.93 -5.34 -9.05
CA ARG A 127 -34.28 -5.12 -7.75
C ARG A 127 -32.87 -5.72 -7.75
N SER A 128 -32.73 -6.96 -8.21
CA SER A 128 -31.42 -7.61 -8.28
C SER A 128 -30.47 -6.89 -9.25
N HIS A 129 -30.97 -6.47 -10.43
CA HIS A 129 -30.21 -5.62 -11.36
C HIS A 129 -29.74 -4.32 -10.71
N LEU A 130 -30.60 -3.63 -9.95
CA LEU A 130 -30.23 -2.40 -9.24
C LEU A 130 -29.13 -2.65 -8.19
N HIS A 131 -29.18 -3.76 -7.45
CA HIS A 131 -28.18 -4.09 -6.44
C HIS A 131 -26.83 -4.45 -7.08
N VAL A 132 -26.84 -5.27 -8.14
CA VAL A 132 -25.59 -5.63 -8.85
C VAL A 132 -24.95 -4.41 -9.49
N ASN A 133 -25.72 -3.51 -10.10
CA ASN A 133 -25.19 -2.24 -10.63
C ASN A 133 -24.53 -1.37 -9.56
N LYS A 134 -25.08 -1.34 -8.33
CA LYS A 134 -24.44 -0.63 -7.21
C LYS A 134 -23.14 -1.29 -6.78
N LEU A 135 -23.09 -2.62 -6.76
CA LEU A 135 -21.88 -3.37 -6.44
C LEU A 135 -20.80 -3.17 -7.51
N LEU A 136 -21.16 -3.22 -8.80
CA LEU A 136 -20.26 -2.92 -9.91
C LEU A 136 -19.60 -1.55 -9.73
N ALA A 137 -20.41 -0.50 -9.54
CA ALA A 137 -19.88 0.86 -9.35
C ALA A 137 -18.97 0.97 -8.10
N ALA A 138 -19.33 0.30 -7.00
CA ALA A 138 -18.54 0.34 -5.76
C ALA A 138 -17.20 -0.40 -5.90
N VAL A 139 -17.19 -1.56 -6.56
CA VAL A 139 -15.98 -2.37 -6.77
C VAL A 139 -15.06 -1.71 -7.80
N GLU A 140 -15.61 -1.09 -8.84
CA GLU A 140 -14.85 -0.30 -9.83
C GLU A 140 -14.14 0.88 -9.17
N PHE A 141 -14.87 1.68 -8.39
CA PHE A 141 -14.28 2.74 -7.58
C PHE A 141 -13.18 2.21 -6.66
N SER A 142 -13.39 1.06 -6.01
CA SER A 142 -12.41 0.47 -5.11
C SER A 142 -11.17 -0.02 -5.86
N ALA A 143 -11.32 -0.56 -7.07
CA ALA A 143 -10.20 -0.98 -7.92
C ALA A 143 -9.31 0.21 -8.29
N ASP A 144 -9.91 1.32 -8.70
CA ASP A 144 -9.21 2.53 -9.13
C ASP A 144 -8.63 3.31 -7.94
N GLY A 145 -9.35 3.34 -6.81
CA GLY A 145 -8.88 3.90 -5.56
C GLY A 145 -7.61 3.20 -5.06
N SER A 146 -7.61 1.85 -5.03
CA SER A 146 -6.43 1.07 -4.66
C SER A 146 -5.29 1.25 -5.66
N LEU A 147 -5.56 1.29 -6.96
CA LEU A 147 -4.50 1.54 -7.96
C LEU A 147 -3.86 2.92 -7.77
N SER A 148 -4.67 3.94 -7.47
CA SER A 148 -4.17 5.29 -7.17
C SER A 148 -3.35 5.32 -5.88
N ALA A 149 -3.76 4.59 -4.84
CA ALA A 149 -2.99 4.43 -3.62
C ALA A 149 -1.62 3.78 -3.88
N ALA A 150 -1.55 2.76 -4.75
CA ALA A 150 -0.28 2.17 -5.17
C ALA A 150 0.63 3.20 -5.85
N ARG A 151 0.09 4.03 -6.74
CA ARG A 151 0.86 5.11 -7.39
C ARG A 151 1.37 6.13 -6.38
N PHE A 152 0.56 6.55 -5.41
CA PHE A 152 1.00 7.48 -4.38
C PHE A 152 2.08 6.88 -3.48
N ALA A 153 1.93 5.62 -3.07
CA ALA A 153 2.93 4.92 -2.28
C ALA A 153 4.24 4.76 -3.06
N SER A 154 4.18 4.47 -4.37
CA SER A 154 5.40 4.33 -5.19
C SER A 154 6.24 5.61 -5.27
N LYS A 155 5.63 6.79 -5.13
CA LYS A 155 6.36 8.06 -5.06
C LYS A 155 7.16 8.27 -3.78
N ALA A 156 6.91 7.48 -2.74
CA ALA A 156 7.68 7.52 -1.50
C ALA A 156 8.89 6.56 -1.54
N ILE A 157 9.06 5.82 -2.63
CA ILE A 157 10.17 4.89 -2.86
C ILE A 157 11.28 5.52 -3.70
N GLY A 158 10.90 6.39 -4.64
CA GLY A 158 11.83 7.08 -5.55
C GLY A 158 12.13 8.52 -5.17
#